data_AF-A0A1G6GRH3-F1
#
_entry.id   AF-A0A1G6GRH3-F1
#
_cell.length_a   1.000
_cell.length_b   1.000
_cell.length_c   1.000
_cell.angle_alpha   90.00
_cell.angle_beta   90.00
_cell.angle_gamma   90.00
#
_symmetry.space_group_name_H-M   'P 1'
#
loop_
_entity.id
_entity.type
_entity.pdbx_description
1 polymer ?
#
loop_
_entity_poly.entity_id
_entity_poly.type
_entity_poly.pdbx_seq_one_letter_code
_entity_poly.pdbx_strand_id
1 'polypeptide(L)'
;MINYLYQEKNWQSQLNDLISDPEELLALLKLTTHDLKSEQLLSQHAHQQFKLRVPRQFVAKMQVGNAYDPLFLQVFPHHLEMQDMEKQIQAGFSADPLGELEANTLPGMLHKYKSRILMTITGACAIHCRYCFRRHFPYQENLPKSRDWFAIEHYIRDHPEINEIILSGGDPLTVSNDKLAQWINRFEQLPQIKTLRIHSRVPVVIPQRIDDDLLRILATTRLKVILVVHSNHANELDIDFDVAMRKLCNINVTLFNQSVLLSEINDNFYILKALSYRLFDARVLPYYLHVLDKVQGASHFLITDATAQTIYQALLKELPGYLVPKLVRETSGELHKTPLNVF
;
A
#
# COMPACT_ATOMS: atom_id res chain seq x y z
N MET A 1 -2.82 36.99 -20.30
CA MET A 1 -1.44 36.95 -19.79
C MET A 1 -1.47 36.85 -18.27
N ILE A 2 -1.46 35.61 -17.76
CA ILE A 2 -0.75 35.24 -16.53
C ILE A 2 -0.28 33.82 -16.83
N ASN A 3 0.99 33.68 -17.21
CA ASN A 3 1.65 32.38 -17.21
C ASN A 3 1.64 31.91 -15.76
N TYR A 4 0.65 31.07 -15.42
CA TYR A 4 0.76 30.23 -14.24
C TYR A 4 1.94 29.32 -14.53
N LEU A 5 3.11 29.71 -14.01
CA LEU A 5 4.27 28.85 -13.91
C LEU A 5 3.74 27.56 -13.29
N TYR A 6 3.62 26.51 -14.09
CA TYR A 6 3.39 25.15 -13.62
C TYR A 6 4.69 24.77 -12.90
N GLN A 7 4.89 25.32 -11.69
CA GLN A 7 5.87 24.80 -10.76
C GLN A 7 5.42 23.37 -10.55
N GLU A 8 6.20 22.41 -11.06
CA GLU A 8 6.10 21.03 -10.62
C GLU A 8 6.08 21.06 -9.10
N LYS A 9 4.90 20.78 -8.52
CA LYS A 9 4.74 20.71 -7.08
C LYS A 9 5.65 19.58 -6.62
N ASN A 10 6.71 19.94 -5.88
CA ASN A 10 7.57 18.94 -5.24
C ASN A 10 6.72 18.00 -4.37
N TRP A 11 7.18 16.77 -4.16
CA TRP A 11 6.36 15.76 -3.49
C TRP A 11 5.91 16.17 -2.08
N GLN A 12 6.70 17.00 -1.38
CA GLN A 12 6.35 17.54 -0.07
C GLN A 12 5.14 18.47 -0.15
N SER A 13 5.09 19.36 -1.14
CA SER A 13 3.93 20.24 -1.36
C SER A 13 2.68 19.44 -1.71
N GLN A 14 2.81 18.36 -2.50
CA GLN A 14 1.69 17.47 -2.79
C GLN A 14 1.22 16.68 -1.56
N LEU A 15 2.13 16.25 -0.68
CA LEU A 15 1.77 15.62 0.60
C LEU A 15 1.09 16.57 1.58
N ASN A 16 1.32 17.88 1.45
CA ASN A 16 0.66 18.90 2.27
C ASN A 16 -0.69 19.34 1.67
N ASP A 17 -0.88 19.18 0.36
CA ASP A 17 -2.09 19.55 -0.39
C ASP A 17 -2.94 18.31 -0.73
N LEU A 18 -3.30 17.55 0.30
CA LEU A 18 -4.18 16.39 0.19
C LEU A 18 -5.64 16.83 0.32
N ILE A 19 -6.52 16.22 -0.47
CA ILE A 19 -7.95 16.35 -0.25
C ILE A 19 -8.31 15.51 0.97
N SER A 20 -8.83 16.18 1.99
CA SER A 20 -9.30 15.56 3.23
C SER A 20 -10.78 15.75 3.50
N ASP A 21 -11.44 16.65 2.76
CA ASP A 21 -12.87 16.87 2.82
C ASP A 21 -13.58 16.01 1.76
N PRO A 22 -14.48 15.09 2.15
CA PRO A 22 -15.26 14.31 1.20
C PRO A 22 -16.13 15.17 0.27
N GLU A 23 -16.62 16.33 0.72
CA GLU A 23 -17.46 17.21 -0.11
C GLU A 23 -16.64 17.86 -1.23
N GLU A 24 -15.39 18.26 -0.94
CA GLU A 24 -14.45 18.72 -1.96
C GLU A 24 -14.21 17.64 -3.03
N LEU A 25 -13.99 16.39 -2.62
CA LEU A 25 -13.78 15.27 -3.54
C LEU A 25 -14.99 15.04 -4.44
N LEU A 26 -16.20 15.02 -3.87
CA LEU A 26 -17.44 14.88 -4.65
C LEU A 26 -17.61 16.02 -5.65
N ALA A 27 -17.34 17.27 -5.23
CA ALA A 27 -17.45 18.44 -6.10
C ALA A 27 -16.46 18.37 -7.27
N LEU A 28 -15.20 17.97 -7.03
CA LEU A 28 -14.18 17.80 -8.08
C LEU A 28 -14.59 16.74 -9.11
N LEU A 29 -15.21 15.65 -8.65
CA LEU A 29 -15.67 14.56 -9.51
C LEU A 29 -17.07 14.79 -10.08
N LYS A 30 -17.71 15.93 -9.78
CA LYS A 30 -19.09 16.24 -10.18
C LYS A 30 -20.07 15.13 -9.81
N LEU A 31 -19.87 14.52 -8.64
CA LEU A 31 -20.74 13.50 -8.10
C LEU A 31 -21.74 14.15 -7.16
N THR A 32 -23.00 13.77 -7.31
CA THR A 32 -24.08 14.14 -6.40
C THR A 32 -24.52 12.94 -5.58
N THR A 33 -25.23 13.18 -4.49
CA THR A 33 -25.86 12.11 -3.69
C THR A 33 -26.91 11.31 -4.47
N HIS A 34 -27.40 11.84 -5.61
CA HIS A 34 -28.37 11.19 -6.49
C HIS A 34 -27.74 10.25 -7.52
N ASP A 35 -26.45 10.38 -7.83
CA ASP A 35 -25.77 9.54 -8.83
C ASP A 35 -25.55 8.09 -8.34
N LEU A 36 -26.05 7.76 -7.15
CA LEU A 36 -25.72 6.58 -6.38
C LEU A 36 -26.99 5.90 -5.88
N LYS A 37 -27.01 4.56 -5.94
CA LYS A 37 -28.15 3.73 -5.54
C LYS A 37 -28.57 3.88 -4.06
N SER A 38 -27.78 4.55 -3.22
CA SER A 38 -28.17 4.92 -1.86
C SER A 38 -28.06 6.43 -1.67
N GLU A 39 -29.11 7.03 -1.09
CA GLU A 39 -29.19 8.47 -0.78
C GLU A 39 -28.15 8.93 0.28
N GLN A 40 -27.30 8.01 0.77
CA GLN A 40 -26.29 8.26 1.80
C GLN A 40 -24.98 7.52 1.49
N LEU A 41 -24.33 7.85 0.37
CA LEU A 41 -23.00 7.30 0.05
C LEU A 41 -21.96 7.63 1.13
N LEU A 42 -21.90 8.91 1.51
CA LEU A 42 -20.95 9.42 2.47
C LEU A 42 -21.32 9.03 3.89
N SER A 43 -20.39 8.37 4.59
CA SER A 43 -20.49 8.20 6.04
C SER A 43 -19.56 9.16 6.76
N GLN A 44 -20.17 10.18 7.39
CA GLN A 44 -19.45 11.11 8.26
C GLN A 44 -18.78 10.38 9.43
N HIS A 45 -19.40 9.32 9.94
CA HIS A 45 -18.82 8.51 11.01
C HIS A 45 -17.59 7.72 10.51
N ALA A 46 -17.67 7.06 9.35
CA ALA A 46 -16.54 6.35 8.76
C ALA A 46 -15.38 7.31 8.45
N HIS A 47 -15.70 8.53 8.01
CA HIS A 47 -14.72 9.60 7.81
C HIS A 47 -14.11 10.08 9.14
N GLN A 48 -14.87 10.16 10.23
CA GLN A 48 -14.34 10.51 11.55
C GLN A 48 -13.38 9.44 12.09
N GLN A 49 -13.73 8.15 11.94
CA GLN A 49 -12.89 7.04 12.39
C GLN A 49 -11.63 6.87 11.54
N PHE A 50 -11.75 7.03 10.22
CA PHE A 50 -10.62 6.95 9.30
C PHE A 50 -10.77 8.06 8.25
N LYS A 51 -9.97 9.11 8.41
CA LYS A 51 -10.09 10.34 7.61
C LYS A 51 -9.85 10.06 6.13
N LEU A 52 -10.55 10.79 5.26
CA LEU A 52 -10.18 10.86 3.85
C LEU A 52 -8.81 11.53 3.76
N ARG A 53 -7.92 10.93 2.98
CA ARG A 53 -6.65 11.53 2.54
C ARG A 53 -6.38 11.01 1.15
N VAL A 54 -6.39 11.88 0.16
CA VAL A 54 -6.07 11.50 -1.22
C VAL A 54 -5.31 12.64 -1.91
N PRO A 55 -4.17 12.35 -2.57
CA PRO A 55 -3.46 13.37 -3.34
C PRO A 55 -4.30 13.85 -4.54
N ARG A 56 -4.23 15.14 -4.84
CA ARG A 56 -4.93 15.71 -6.01
C ARG A 56 -4.54 15.03 -7.33
N GLN A 57 -3.27 14.65 -7.47
CA GLN A 57 -2.80 13.90 -8.66
C GLN A 57 -3.49 12.53 -8.79
N PHE A 58 -3.79 11.85 -7.69
CA PHE A 58 -4.53 10.60 -7.74
C PHE A 58 -5.99 10.82 -8.11
N VAL A 59 -6.62 11.89 -7.60
CA VAL A 59 -8.00 12.27 -7.98
C VAL A 59 -8.10 12.62 -9.47
N ALA A 60 -7.06 13.25 -10.04
CA ALA A 60 -7.04 13.57 -11.47
C ALA A 60 -7.06 12.32 -12.39
N LYS A 61 -6.79 11.12 -11.86
CA LYS A 61 -6.88 9.84 -12.58
C LYS A 61 -8.29 9.24 -12.57
N MET A 62 -9.18 9.74 -11.71
CA MET A 62 -10.55 9.24 -11.58
C MET A 62 -11.44 9.76 -12.71
N GLN A 63 -12.42 8.95 -13.12
CA GLN A 63 -13.41 9.35 -14.09
C GLN A 63 -14.46 10.28 -13.46
N VAL A 64 -14.50 11.54 -13.91
CA VAL A 64 -15.52 12.53 -13.52
C VAL A 64 -16.92 12.02 -13.87
N GLY A 65 -17.86 12.16 -12.94
CA GLY A 65 -19.25 11.72 -13.08
C GLY A 65 -19.45 10.22 -12.91
N ASN A 66 -18.40 9.43 -12.62
CA ASN A 66 -18.52 7.99 -12.39
C ASN A 66 -18.38 7.66 -10.90
N ALA A 67 -19.51 7.41 -10.25
CA ALA A 67 -19.54 7.06 -8.85
C ALA A 67 -19.09 5.60 -8.55
N TYR A 68 -18.89 4.81 -9.60
CA TYR A 68 -18.35 3.45 -9.58
C TYR A 68 -16.89 3.42 -10.08
N ASP A 69 -16.22 4.57 -10.15
CA ASP A 69 -14.82 4.61 -10.52
C ASP A 69 -13.97 3.80 -9.51
N PRO A 70 -13.14 2.85 -9.97
CA PRO A 70 -12.42 1.94 -9.08
C PRO A 70 -11.34 2.64 -8.23
N LEU A 71 -10.88 3.84 -8.61
CA LEU A 71 -9.95 4.62 -7.80
C LEU A 71 -10.70 5.38 -6.71
N PHE A 72 -11.87 5.93 -7.03
CA PHE A 72 -12.75 6.58 -6.06
C PHE A 72 -13.19 5.64 -4.95
N LEU A 73 -13.65 4.43 -5.31
CA LEU A 73 -14.10 3.41 -4.34
C LEU A 73 -13.00 3.00 -3.34
N GLN A 74 -11.72 3.12 -3.72
CA GLN A 74 -10.60 2.80 -2.84
C GLN A 74 -10.34 3.84 -1.74
N VAL A 75 -10.88 5.06 -1.84
CA VAL A 75 -10.54 6.19 -0.95
C VAL A 75 -11.75 6.86 -0.30
N PHE A 76 -12.94 6.75 -0.89
CA PHE A 76 -14.10 7.47 -0.43
C PHE A 76 -14.72 6.83 0.84
N PRO A 77 -14.93 7.57 1.94
CA PRO A 77 -15.56 7.04 3.15
C PRO A 77 -17.01 6.64 2.91
N HIS A 78 -17.29 5.34 2.93
CA HIS A 78 -18.58 4.79 2.51
C HIS A 78 -19.44 4.35 3.70
N HIS A 79 -20.77 4.43 3.59
CA HIS A 79 -21.69 3.96 4.65
C HIS A 79 -21.60 2.47 4.94
N LEU A 80 -21.21 1.65 3.95
CA LEU A 80 -21.00 0.21 4.12
C LEU A 80 -19.87 -0.12 5.12
N GLU A 81 -18.98 0.82 5.42
CA GLU A 81 -17.96 0.62 6.45
C GLU A 81 -18.55 0.49 7.85
N MET A 82 -19.74 1.02 8.07
CA MET A 82 -20.40 1.07 9.39
C MET A 82 -21.45 -0.02 9.58
N GLN A 83 -21.72 -0.84 8.56
CA GLN A 83 -22.82 -1.80 8.62
C GLN A 83 -22.52 -2.97 9.56
N ASP A 84 -23.47 -3.22 10.47
CA ASP A 84 -23.58 -4.38 11.35
C ASP A 84 -22.24 -4.86 11.93
N MET A 85 -21.59 -4.02 12.75
CA MET A 85 -20.29 -4.33 13.38
C MET A 85 -20.29 -5.69 14.10
N GLU A 86 -21.39 -6.07 14.76
CA GLU A 86 -21.54 -7.38 15.38
C GLU A 86 -21.46 -8.53 14.38
N LYS A 87 -22.12 -8.42 13.22
CA LYS A 87 -22.02 -9.42 12.14
C LYS A 87 -20.63 -9.45 11.54
N GLN A 88 -19.96 -8.31 11.41
CA GLN A 88 -18.57 -8.27 10.96
C GLN A 88 -17.66 -9.05 11.91
N ILE A 89 -17.79 -8.83 13.22
CA ILE A 89 -17.01 -9.57 14.23
C ILE A 89 -17.30 -11.07 14.13
N GLN A 90 -18.57 -11.47 14.04
CA GLN A 90 -18.95 -12.88 13.85
C GLN A 90 -18.38 -13.50 12.56
N ALA A 91 -18.22 -12.70 11.49
CA ALA A 91 -17.58 -13.11 10.25
C ALA A 91 -16.04 -13.13 10.30
N GLY A 92 -15.45 -12.83 11.46
CA GLY A 92 -14.01 -12.85 11.71
C GLY A 92 -13.30 -11.55 11.39
N PHE A 93 -14.00 -10.42 11.35
CA PHE A 93 -13.38 -9.10 11.19
C PHE A 93 -12.91 -8.52 12.52
N SER A 94 -11.68 -8.02 12.58
CA SER A 94 -11.07 -7.45 13.79
C SER A 94 -10.31 -6.15 13.51
N ALA A 95 -9.87 -5.47 14.58
CA ALA A 95 -9.02 -4.29 14.47
C ALA A 95 -7.56 -4.63 14.14
N ASP A 96 -7.12 -5.86 14.46
CA ASP A 96 -5.78 -6.39 14.15
C ASP A 96 -5.92 -7.79 13.50
N PRO A 97 -6.31 -7.86 12.21
CA PRO A 97 -6.57 -9.14 11.54
C PRO A 97 -5.32 -9.98 11.34
N LEU A 98 -4.13 -9.40 11.48
CA LEU A 98 -2.84 -10.04 11.17
C LEU A 98 -1.99 -10.34 12.41
N GLY A 99 -2.50 -10.03 13.61
CA GLY A 99 -1.80 -10.21 14.89
C GLY A 99 -0.51 -9.38 14.96
N GLU A 100 -0.49 -8.18 14.38
CA GLU A 100 0.70 -7.36 14.32
C GLU A 100 1.11 -6.80 15.69
N LEU A 101 0.16 -6.63 16.61
CA LEU A 101 0.47 -6.18 17.97
C LEU A 101 1.25 -7.24 18.76
N GLU A 102 0.90 -8.52 18.60
CA GLU A 102 1.60 -9.63 19.26
C GLU A 102 2.97 -9.90 18.61
N ALA A 103 3.09 -9.69 17.30
CA ALA A 103 4.35 -9.86 16.57
C ALA A 103 5.39 -8.75 16.82
N ASN A 104 5.02 -7.71 17.56
CA ASN A 104 5.81 -6.52 17.80
C ASN A 104 6.81 -6.78 18.95
N THR A 105 8.02 -7.20 18.60
CA THR A 105 9.05 -7.59 19.58
C THR A 105 9.71 -6.39 20.25
N LEU A 106 9.86 -5.29 19.50
CA LEU A 106 10.37 -3.99 19.97
C LEU A 106 9.56 -2.88 19.30
N PRO A 107 9.56 -1.64 19.83
CA PRO A 107 8.85 -0.52 19.20
C PRO A 107 9.12 -0.41 17.70
N GLY A 108 8.07 -0.68 16.94
CA GLY A 108 8.03 -0.60 15.48
C GLY A 108 8.87 -1.63 14.75
N MET A 109 9.22 -2.74 15.42
CA MET A 109 9.91 -3.88 14.84
C MET A 109 9.05 -5.13 14.99
N LEU A 110 8.57 -5.65 13.86
CA LEU A 110 7.80 -6.88 13.78
C LEU A 110 8.70 -8.00 13.24
N HIS A 111 8.75 -9.13 13.94
CA HIS A 111 9.49 -10.31 13.49
C HIS A 111 8.56 -11.52 13.37
N LYS A 112 7.87 -11.62 12.22
CA LYS A 112 6.95 -12.73 11.90
C LYS A 112 7.62 -13.91 11.20
N TYR A 113 8.74 -13.67 10.51
CA TYR A 113 9.36 -14.66 9.64
C TYR A 113 10.85 -14.73 9.87
N LYS A 114 11.37 -15.96 9.93
CA LYS A 114 12.76 -16.28 10.25
C LYS A 114 13.81 -15.31 9.69
N SER A 115 13.79 -15.02 8.39
CA SER A 115 14.90 -14.33 7.72
C SER A 115 14.74 -12.81 7.60
N ARG A 116 13.64 -12.23 8.08
CA ARG A 116 13.29 -10.84 7.78
C ARG A 116 12.44 -10.19 8.86
N ILE A 117 12.75 -8.93 9.13
CA ILE A 117 11.95 -8.09 10.04
C ILE A 117 11.30 -6.94 9.28
N LEU A 118 10.17 -6.47 9.80
CA LEU A 118 9.48 -5.29 9.30
C LEU A 118 9.65 -4.15 10.30
N MET A 119 10.04 -2.99 9.78
CA MET A 119 10.25 -1.75 10.52
C MET A 119 9.18 -0.72 10.15
N THR A 120 8.36 -0.31 11.12
CA THR A 120 7.36 0.74 10.95
C THR A 120 7.98 2.10 11.29
N ILE A 121 8.52 2.80 10.29
CA ILE A 121 9.30 4.04 10.52
C ILE A 121 8.46 5.33 10.54
N THR A 122 7.17 5.21 10.25
CA THR A 122 6.18 6.29 10.21
C THR A 122 4.75 5.73 10.29
N GLY A 123 3.82 6.49 10.87
CA GLY A 123 2.39 6.23 10.81
C GLY A 123 1.66 7.05 9.75
N ALA A 124 2.37 7.95 9.06
CA ALA A 124 1.79 8.79 8.02
C ALA A 124 1.60 8.01 6.71
N CYS A 125 0.52 8.33 6.00
CA CYS A 125 0.23 7.86 4.65
C CYS A 125 -0.08 9.05 3.74
N ALA A 126 0.32 8.95 2.48
CA ALA A 126 -0.08 9.90 1.43
C ALA A 126 -1.54 9.71 1.01
N ILE A 127 -2.06 8.49 1.18
CA ILE A 127 -3.40 8.07 0.77
C ILE A 127 -3.99 7.11 1.82
N HIS A 128 -5.25 7.30 2.16
CA HIS A 128 -5.97 6.41 3.08
C HIS A 128 -6.84 5.43 2.29
N CYS A 129 -6.30 4.23 2.08
CA CYS A 129 -7.00 3.12 1.44
C CYS A 129 -8.13 2.62 2.35
N ARG A 130 -9.39 2.59 1.87
CA ARG A 130 -10.54 2.13 2.69
C ARG A 130 -10.45 0.66 3.11
N TYR A 131 -9.63 -0.12 2.40
CA TYR A 131 -9.30 -1.52 2.69
C TYR A 131 -8.01 -1.69 3.53
N CYS A 132 -7.46 -0.62 4.13
CA CYS A 132 -6.20 -0.69 4.87
C CYS A 132 -6.32 -1.57 6.13
N PHE A 133 -5.60 -2.70 6.17
CA PHE A 133 -5.58 -3.59 7.33
C PHE A 133 -4.95 -2.95 8.58
N ARG A 134 -4.14 -1.90 8.43
CA ARG A 134 -3.54 -1.12 9.53
C ARG A 134 -4.33 0.14 9.89
N ARG A 135 -5.58 0.31 9.43
CA ARG A 135 -6.37 1.53 9.72
C ARG A 135 -6.59 1.77 11.22
N HIS A 136 -6.50 0.72 12.03
CA HIS A 136 -6.66 0.76 13.50
C HIS A 136 -5.32 0.61 14.25
N PHE A 137 -4.18 0.59 13.56
CA PHE A 137 -2.87 0.33 14.19
C PHE A 137 -2.41 1.53 15.04
N PRO A 138 -1.95 1.33 16.29
CA PRO A 138 -1.58 2.40 17.22
C PRO A 138 -0.17 2.96 16.93
N TYR A 139 -0.01 3.64 15.78
CA TYR A 139 1.31 4.12 15.35
C TYR A 139 2.00 5.02 16.39
N GLN A 140 1.29 5.96 17.00
CA GLN A 140 1.90 6.95 17.91
C GLN A 140 2.64 6.30 19.09
N GLU A 141 2.12 5.17 19.56
CA GLU A 141 2.68 4.42 20.69
C GLU A 141 3.81 3.50 20.26
N ASN A 142 3.85 3.13 18.98
CA ASN A 142 4.71 2.05 18.48
C ASN A 142 5.82 2.51 17.51
N LEU A 143 5.97 3.79 17.20
CA LEU A 143 7.05 4.23 16.31
C LEU A 143 8.43 4.15 17.00
N PRO A 144 9.48 3.63 16.31
CA PRO A 144 10.81 3.54 16.86
C PRO A 144 11.40 4.95 17.03
N LYS A 145 11.93 5.22 18.22
CA LYS A 145 12.66 6.44 18.56
C LYS A 145 14.16 6.20 18.44
N SER A 146 14.95 7.28 18.39
CA SER A 146 16.42 7.17 18.30
C SER A 146 17.03 6.32 19.42
N ARG A 147 16.45 6.36 20.63
CA ARG A 147 16.89 5.57 21.78
C ARG A 147 16.66 4.06 21.62
N ASP A 148 15.67 3.67 20.81
CA ASP A 148 15.28 2.26 20.64
C ASP A 148 16.23 1.54 19.67
N TRP A 149 17.06 2.29 18.92
CA TRP A 149 17.99 1.73 17.94
C TRP A 149 18.94 0.68 18.55
N PHE A 150 19.52 0.93 19.72
CA PHE A 150 20.46 -0.01 20.31
C PHE A 150 19.83 -1.36 20.63
N ALA A 151 18.57 -1.38 21.07
CA ALA A 151 17.83 -2.61 21.31
C ALA A 151 17.52 -3.35 20.00
N ILE A 152 17.10 -2.62 18.96
CA ILE A 152 16.85 -3.17 17.63
C ILE A 152 18.13 -3.76 17.03
N GLU A 153 19.23 -3.01 17.11
CA GLU A 153 20.53 -3.45 16.63
C GLU A 153 20.99 -4.72 17.34
N HIS A 154 20.91 -4.75 18.67
CA HIS A 154 21.27 -5.92 19.47
C HIS A 154 20.42 -7.14 19.08
N TYR A 155 19.11 -6.95 18.96
CA TYR A 155 18.20 -8.01 18.52
C TYR A 155 18.61 -8.58 17.16
N ILE A 156 18.88 -7.74 16.16
CA ILE A 156 19.30 -8.20 14.83
C ILE A 156 20.64 -8.94 14.89
N ARG A 157 21.58 -8.50 15.73
CA ARG A 157 22.88 -9.17 15.92
C ARG A 157 22.74 -10.55 16.54
N ASP A 158 21.79 -10.71 17.46
CA ASP A 158 21.52 -12.00 18.13
C ASP A 158 20.74 -12.99 17.25
N HIS A 159 20.21 -12.54 16.11
CA HIS A 159 19.44 -13.35 15.15
C HIS A 159 20.15 -13.36 13.77
N PRO A 160 21.23 -14.14 13.60
CA PRO A 160 22.07 -14.12 12.40
C PRO A 160 21.36 -14.56 11.11
N GLU A 161 20.22 -15.23 11.23
CA GLU A 161 19.34 -15.60 10.12
C GLU A 161 18.64 -14.39 9.46
N ILE A 162 18.49 -13.28 10.18
CA ILE A 162 17.88 -12.05 9.67
C ILE A 162 18.85 -11.44 8.66
N ASN A 163 18.44 -11.44 7.40
CA ASN A 163 19.23 -10.89 6.29
C ASN A 163 18.47 -9.86 5.45
N GLU A 164 17.21 -9.61 5.77
CA GLU A 164 16.35 -8.65 5.07
C GLU A 164 15.60 -7.75 6.05
N ILE A 165 15.60 -6.44 5.74
CA ILE A 165 14.80 -5.44 6.44
C ILE A 165 13.70 -4.96 5.51
N ILE A 166 12.45 -4.97 5.99
CA ILE A 166 11.30 -4.41 5.28
C ILE A 166 10.93 -3.06 5.92
N LEU A 167 11.09 -1.95 5.20
CA LEU A 167 10.55 -0.66 5.61
C LEU A 167 9.06 -0.59 5.26
N SER A 168 8.25 -0.28 6.27
CA SER A 168 6.80 -0.15 6.15
C SER A 168 6.29 0.83 7.23
N GLY A 169 5.05 0.67 7.67
CA GLY A 169 4.35 1.57 8.58
C GLY A 169 3.01 1.97 7.97
N GLY A 170 2.68 3.25 8.06
CA GLY A 170 1.69 3.86 7.17
C GLY A 170 2.20 3.78 5.73
N ASP A 171 3.16 4.64 5.39
CA ASP A 171 3.94 4.52 4.16
C ASP A 171 5.36 5.08 4.36
N PRO A 172 6.42 4.26 4.25
CA PRO A 172 7.80 4.65 4.57
C PRO A 172 8.34 5.75 3.66
N LEU A 173 7.83 5.91 2.44
CA LEU A 173 8.28 6.99 1.55
C LEU A 173 7.60 8.33 1.84
N THR A 174 6.77 8.43 2.89
CA THR A 174 6.32 9.73 3.42
C THR A 174 7.39 10.42 4.27
N VAL A 175 8.42 9.70 4.71
CA VAL A 175 9.52 10.32 5.48
C VAL A 175 10.47 11.09 4.59
N SER A 176 11.16 12.08 5.17
CA SER A 176 12.21 12.83 4.48
C SER A 176 13.36 11.92 4.04
N ASN A 177 14.08 12.37 3.01
CA ASN A 177 15.29 11.69 2.52
C ASN A 177 16.33 11.52 3.63
N ASP A 178 16.53 12.52 4.49
CA ASP A 178 17.45 12.43 5.64
C ASP A 178 17.06 11.34 6.63
N LYS A 179 15.77 11.25 6.99
CA LYS A 179 15.30 10.22 7.93
C LYS A 179 15.41 8.83 7.32
N LEU A 180 15.13 8.69 6.03
CA LEU A 180 15.29 7.43 5.33
C LEU A 180 16.76 7.01 5.26
N ALA A 181 17.66 7.93 4.90
CA ALA A 181 19.10 7.71 4.84
C ALA A 181 19.65 7.29 6.21
N GLN A 182 19.21 7.91 7.31
CA GLN A 182 19.62 7.52 8.66
C GLN A 182 19.27 6.05 8.97
N TRP A 183 18.07 5.60 8.60
CA TRP A 183 17.68 4.19 8.76
C TRP A 183 18.50 3.25 7.88
N ILE A 184 18.69 3.60 6.61
CA ILE A 184 19.49 2.79 5.67
C ILE A 184 20.92 2.65 6.19
N ASN A 185 21.58 3.76 6.53
CA ASN A 185 22.96 3.78 7.03
C ASN A 185 23.14 2.90 8.28
N ARG A 186 22.14 2.88 9.17
CA ARG A 186 22.11 2.02 10.36
C ARG A 186 22.08 0.54 10.00
N PHE A 187 21.22 0.14 9.06
CA PHE A 187 21.15 -1.26 8.61
C PHE A 187 22.39 -1.68 7.82
N GLU A 188 23.04 -0.75 7.12
CA GLU A 188 24.30 -1.02 6.43
C GLU A 188 25.45 -1.41 7.37
N GLN A 189 25.44 -0.96 8.63
CA GLN A 189 26.44 -1.34 9.62
C GLN A 189 26.32 -2.80 10.07
N LEU A 190 25.25 -3.51 9.68
CA LEU A 190 24.99 -4.90 10.06
C LEU A 190 25.34 -5.83 8.89
N PRO A 191 26.51 -6.50 8.91
CA PRO A 191 27.01 -7.24 7.75
C PRO A 191 26.08 -8.37 7.30
N GLN A 192 25.28 -8.96 8.20
CA GLN A 192 24.30 -9.99 7.84
C GLN A 192 23.13 -9.46 7.01
N ILE A 193 22.81 -8.17 7.10
CA ILE A 193 21.75 -7.55 6.31
C ILE A 193 22.23 -7.36 4.88
N LYS A 194 21.51 -7.99 3.95
CA LYS A 194 21.81 -8.00 2.51
C LYS A 194 20.75 -7.29 1.69
N THR A 195 19.50 -7.32 2.14
CA THR A 195 18.35 -6.82 1.37
C THR A 195 17.60 -5.74 2.15
N LEU A 196 17.31 -4.64 1.46
CA LEU A 196 16.36 -3.62 1.91
C LEU A 196 15.13 -3.71 1.02
N ARG A 197 13.99 -4.05 1.61
CA ARG A 197 12.71 -4.01 0.93
C ARG A 197 11.90 -2.82 1.42
N ILE A 198 11.32 -2.05 0.52
CA ILE A 198 10.46 -0.90 0.85
C ILE A 198 9.05 -1.23 0.35
N HIS A 199 8.05 -1.16 1.22
CA HIS A 199 6.65 -1.30 0.83
C HIS A 199 6.02 0.08 0.82
N SER A 200 5.62 0.60 -0.34
CA SER A 200 5.12 1.97 -0.43
C SER A 200 4.08 2.12 -1.54
N ARG A 201 2.98 2.81 -1.22
CA ARG A 201 1.98 3.24 -2.18
C ARG A 201 2.28 4.65 -2.73
N VAL A 202 3.13 5.43 -2.06
CA VAL A 202 3.50 6.79 -2.49
C VAL A 202 3.89 6.88 -3.97
N PRO A 203 4.71 5.98 -4.57
CA PRO A 203 5.07 6.11 -5.98
C PRO A 203 3.88 6.03 -6.95
N VAL A 204 2.78 5.38 -6.56
CA VAL A 204 1.55 5.29 -7.34
C VAL A 204 0.75 6.61 -7.29
N VAL A 205 0.78 7.28 -6.15
CA VAL A 205 -0.11 8.43 -5.85
C VAL A 205 0.58 9.79 -5.90
N ILE A 206 1.90 9.82 -5.70
CA ILE A 206 2.80 10.97 -5.83
C ILE A 206 4.14 10.45 -6.42
N PRO A 207 4.20 10.19 -7.74
CA PRO A 207 5.40 9.64 -8.38
C PRO A 207 6.65 10.52 -8.21
N GLN A 208 6.48 11.83 -8.04
CA GLN A 208 7.56 12.81 -7.84
C GLN A 208 8.30 12.61 -6.51
N ARG A 209 7.83 11.72 -5.62
CA ARG A 209 8.60 11.28 -4.45
C ARG A 209 9.91 10.60 -4.86
N ILE A 210 9.96 10.02 -6.06
CA ILE A 210 11.17 9.49 -6.66
C ILE A 210 12.00 10.65 -7.22
N ASP A 211 12.56 11.43 -6.30
CA ASP A 211 13.44 12.56 -6.56
C ASP A 211 14.91 12.12 -6.65
N ASP A 212 15.78 13.03 -7.10
CA ASP A 212 17.20 12.75 -7.33
C ASP A 212 17.94 12.41 -6.02
N ASP A 213 17.50 12.98 -4.90
CA ASP A 213 18.05 12.69 -3.57
C ASP A 213 17.73 11.25 -3.13
N LEU A 214 16.48 10.81 -3.28
CA LEU A 214 16.09 9.43 -2.98
C LEU A 214 16.84 8.45 -3.88
N LEU A 215 16.91 8.75 -5.18
CA LEU A 215 17.63 7.92 -6.14
C LEU A 215 19.10 7.79 -5.75
N ARG A 216 19.75 8.88 -5.32
CA ARG A 216 21.13 8.84 -4.83
C ARG A 216 21.27 7.94 -3.61
N ILE A 217 20.41 8.11 -2.59
CA ILE A 217 20.43 7.30 -1.36
C ILE A 217 20.32 5.81 -1.70
N LEU A 218 19.37 5.45 -2.56
CA LEU A 218 19.13 4.05 -2.95
C LEU A 218 20.21 3.50 -3.89
N ALA A 219 20.86 4.33 -4.71
CA ALA A 219 21.93 3.91 -5.59
C ALA A 219 23.27 3.69 -4.86
N THR A 220 23.51 4.43 -3.77
CA THR A 220 24.79 4.36 -3.03
C THR A 220 24.80 3.30 -1.94
N THR A 221 23.65 2.75 -1.55
CA THR A 221 23.62 1.73 -0.51
C THR A 221 24.25 0.42 -0.98
N ARG A 222 24.95 -0.29 -0.09
CA ARG A 222 25.44 -1.65 -0.34
C ARG A 222 24.34 -2.71 -0.33
N LEU A 223 23.13 -2.36 0.12
CA LEU A 223 22.00 -3.28 0.24
C LEU A 223 21.35 -3.49 -1.11
N LYS A 224 20.93 -4.72 -1.41
CA LYS A 224 20.06 -4.96 -2.57
C LYS A 224 18.69 -4.35 -2.28
N VAL A 225 18.30 -3.36 -3.08
CA VAL A 225 17.04 -2.65 -2.88
C VAL A 225 15.91 -3.29 -3.69
N ILE A 226 14.81 -3.58 -2.99
CA ILE A 226 13.53 -4.01 -3.56
C ILE A 226 12.48 -2.96 -3.19
N LEU A 227 11.72 -2.47 -4.16
CA LEU A 227 10.53 -1.64 -3.91
C LEU A 227 9.29 -2.42 -4.32
N VAL A 228 8.39 -2.63 -3.36
CA VAL A 228 7.06 -3.20 -3.59
C VAL A 228 6.06 -2.04 -3.57
N VAL A 229 5.54 -1.69 -4.75
CA VAL A 229 4.46 -0.72 -4.88
C VAL A 229 3.10 -1.38 -4.60
N HIS A 230 2.09 -0.57 -4.28
CA HIS A 230 0.72 -1.05 -4.05
C HIS A 230 -0.25 -0.40 -5.02
N SER A 231 -0.61 -1.13 -6.07
CA SER A 231 -1.66 -0.74 -7.01
C SER A 231 -2.70 -1.85 -7.20
N ASN A 232 -3.98 -1.48 -7.28
CA ASN A 232 -5.09 -2.43 -7.46
C ASN A 232 -5.73 -2.36 -8.84
N HIS A 233 -5.50 -1.28 -9.59
CA HIS A 233 -6.14 -1.05 -10.88
C HIS A 233 -5.19 -0.35 -11.86
N ALA A 234 -5.23 -0.72 -13.15
CA ALA A 234 -4.34 -0.16 -14.19
C ALA A 234 -4.46 1.38 -14.32
N ASN A 235 -5.65 1.93 -14.10
CA ASN A 235 -5.91 3.37 -14.12
C ASN A 235 -5.14 4.16 -13.03
N GLU A 236 -4.60 3.49 -12.00
CA GLU A 236 -3.74 4.15 -11.01
C GLU A 236 -2.37 4.54 -11.60
N LEU A 237 -1.99 3.93 -12.72
CA LEU A 237 -0.65 3.97 -13.28
C LEU A 237 -0.60 4.90 -14.50
N ASP A 238 -0.11 6.13 -14.31
CA ASP A 238 0.04 7.16 -15.33
C ASP A 238 1.48 7.23 -15.86
N ILE A 239 1.75 8.20 -16.74
CA ILE A 239 3.07 8.39 -17.34
C ILE A 239 4.12 8.82 -16.29
N ASP A 240 3.72 9.59 -15.28
CA ASP A 240 4.61 10.00 -14.20
C ASP A 240 5.08 8.80 -13.37
N PHE A 241 4.18 7.85 -13.11
CA PHE A 241 4.53 6.55 -12.52
C PHE A 241 5.57 5.82 -13.37
N ASP A 242 5.40 5.75 -14.69
CA ASP A 242 6.35 5.08 -15.58
C ASP A 242 7.74 5.71 -15.51
N VAL A 243 7.80 7.04 -15.52
CA VAL A 243 9.06 7.79 -15.39
C VAL A 243 9.73 7.48 -14.06
N ALA A 244 8.99 7.52 -12.96
CA ALA A 244 9.51 7.21 -11.63
C ALA A 244 10.05 5.76 -11.53
N MET A 245 9.32 4.78 -12.05
CA MET A 245 9.75 3.38 -12.04
C MET A 245 10.98 3.15 -12.92
N ARG A 246 11.06 3.78 -14.10
CA ARG A 246 12.26 3.69 -14.96
C ARG A 246 13.50 4.26 -14.26
N LYS A 247 13.38 5.39 -13.55
CA LYS A 247 14.49 5.96 -12.77
C LYS A 247 15.01 4.97 -11.72
N LEU A 248 14.11 4.31 -10.98
CA LEU A 248 14.46 3.29 -10.00
C LEU A 248 15.12 2.05 -10.64
N CYS A 249 14.61 1.57 -11.77
CA CYS A 249 15.24 0.47 -12.50
C CYS A 249 16.65 0.80 -12.96
N ASN A 250 16.92 2.04 -13.38
CA ASN A 250 18.23 2.47 -13.88
C ASN A 250 19.32 2.47 -12.79
N ILE A 251 18.92 2.49 -11.51
CA ILE A 251 19.82 2.33 -10.36
C ILE A 251 19.73 0.92 -9.75
N ASN A 252 19.27 -0.06 -10.52
CA ASN A 252 19.17 -1.48 -10.15
C ASN A 252 18.20 -1.81 -9.00
N VAL A 253 17.22 -0.95 -8.71
CA VAL A 253 16.12 -1.32 -7.79
C VAL A 253 15.23 -2.36 -8.46
N THR A 254 14.97 -3.45 -7.76
CA THR A 254 14.00 -4.47 -8.22
C THR A 254 12.59 -4.04 -7.85
N LEU A 255 11.68 -4.01 -8.83
CA LEU A 255 10.32 -3.48 -8.65
C LEU A 255 9.27 -4.59 -8.69
N PHE A 256 8.42 -4.60 -7.67
CA PHE A 256 7.28 -5.49 -7.54
C PHE A 256 6.00 -4.71 -7.25
N ASN A 257 4.85 -5.31 -7.55
CA ASN A 257 3.55 -4.81 -7.13
C ASN A 257 2.81 -5.82 -6.27
N GLN A 258 2.27 -5.36 -5.15
CA GLN A 258 1.24 -6.09 -4.41
C GLN A 258 -0.14 -5.46 -4.67
N SER A 259 -1.15 -6.29 -4.86
CA SER A 259 -2.55 -5.89 -4.98
C SER A 259 -3.38 -6.61 -3.92
N VAL A 260 -4.54 -6.06 -3.62
CA VAL A 260 -5.60 -6.75 -2.86
C VAL A 260 -6.75 -6.98 -3.82
N LEU A 261 -7.34 -8.16 -3.78
CA LEU A 261 -8.55 -8.49 -4.51
C LEU A 261 -9.75 -7.90 -3.75
N LEU A 262 -10.43 -6.95 -4.39
CA LEU A 262 -11.44 -6.08 -3.77
C LEU A 262 -12.70 -6.06 -4.63
N SER A 263 -13.85 -6.34 -4.01
CA SER A 263 -15.16 -6.31 -4.66
C SER A 263 -15.39 -4.95 -5.32
N GLU A 264 -15.98 -4.94 -6.51
CA GLU A 264 -16.33 -3.73 -7.29
C GLU A 264 -15.12 -2.89 -7.75
N ILE A 265 -13.88 -3.34 -7.54
CA ILE A 265 -12.66 -2.62 -7.95
C ILE A 265 -11.84 -3.45 -8.93
N ASN A 266 -11.46 -4.66 -8.54
CA ASN A 266 -10.59 -5.52 -9.35
C ASN A 266 -10.91 -7.02 -9.22
N ASP A 267 -12.11 -7.35 -8.76
CA ASP A 267 -12.71 -8.68 -8.71
C ASP A 267 -13.11 -9.21 -10.09
N ASN A 268 -12.29 -8.92 -11.09
CA ASN A 268 -12.54 -9.26 -12.48
C ASN A 268 -11.22 -9.65 -13.17
N PHE A 269 -11.25 -10.77 -13.87
CA PHE A 269 -10.10 -11.28 -14.61
C PHE A 269 -9.52 -10.26 -15.62
N TYR A 270 -10.36 -9.57 -16.39
CA TYR A 270 -9.91 -8.61 -17.40
C TYR A 270 -9.21 -7.40 -16.75
N ILE A 271 -9.70 -6.96 -15.59
CA ILE A 271 -9.08 -5.86 -14.82
C ILE A 271 -7.69 -6.28 -14.32
N LEU A 272 -7.57 -7.46 -13.71
CA LEU A 272 -6.28 -7.95 -13.21
C LEU A 272 -5.29 -8.26 -14.35
N LYS A 273 -5.77 -8.79 -15.48
CA LYS A 273 -4.96 -8.97 -16.70
C LYS A 273 -4.40 -7.63 -17.18
N ALA A 274 -5.26 -6.60 -17.26
CA ALA A 274 -4.85 -5.26 -17.66
C ALA A 274 -3.84 -4.66 -16.67
N LEU A 275 -4.05 -4.83 -15.36
CA LEU A 275 -3.09 -4.39 -14.34
C LEU A 275 -1.73 -5.08 -14.51
N SER A 276 -1.70 -6.40 -14.70
CA SER A 276 -0.44 -7.15 -14.87
C SER A 276 0.38 -6.65 -16.07
N TYR A 277 -0.26 -6.43 -17.22
CA TYR A 277 0.43 -5.88 -18.39
C TYR A 277 0.87 -4.43 -18.17
N ARG A 278 -0.01 -3.59 -17.61
CA ARG A 278 0.30 -2.17 -17.34
C ARG A 278 1.49 -2.01 -16.39
N LEU A 279 1.60 -2.86 -15.37
CA LEU A 279 2.75 -2.93 -14.48
C LEU A 279 4.02 -3.32 -15.22
N PHE A 280 3.93 -4.31 -16.11
CA PHE A 280 5.07 -4.77 -16.89
C PHE A 280 5.60 -3.69 -17.84
N ASP A 281 4.72 -2.90 -18.45
CA ASP A 281 5.10 -1.73 -19.27
C ASP A 281 5.89 -0.69 -18.47
N ALA A 282 5.63 -0.60 -17.16
CA ALA A 282 6.37 0.23 -16.20
C ALA A 282 7.60 -0.46 -15.59
N ARG A 283 7.98 -1.66 -16.06
CA ARG A 283 9.06 -2.50 -15.52
C ARG A 283 8.82 -2.99 -14.09
N VAL A 284 7.56 -3.11 -13.68
CA VAL A 284 7.14 -3.64 -12.38
C VAL A 284 6.58 -5.04 -12.55
N LEU A 285 7.01 -5.99 -11.73
CA LEU A 285 6.49 -7.35 -11.78
C LEU A 285 5.31 -7.54 -10.81
N PRO A 286 4.18 -8.13 -11.23
CA PRO A 286 3.13 -8.58 -10.31
C PRO A 286 3.70 -9.59 -9.30
N TYR A 287 3.50 -9.35 -8.01
CA TYR A 287 4.12 -10.16 -6.96
C TYR A 287 3.09 -10.91 -6.11
N TYR A 288 2.24 -10.18 -5.38
CA TYR A 288 1.18 -10.78 -4.58
C TYR A 288 -0.17 -10.22 -4.98
N LEU A 289 -1.16 -11.11 -5.04
CA LEU A 289 -2.57 -10.78 -5.04
C LEU A 289 -3.13 -11.29 -3.71
N HIS A 290 -3.31 -10.37 -2.77
CA HIS A 290 -3.86 -10.67 -1.46
C HIS A 290 -5.37 -10.82 -1.55
N VAL A 291 -5.94 -11.85 -0.94
CA VAL A 291 -7.35 -11.76 -0.53
C VAL A 291 -7.47 -10.75 0.61
N LEU A 292 -8.65 -10.13 0.76
CA LEU A 292 -8.87 -9.11 1.77
C LEU A 292 -8.57 -9.63 3.19
N ASP A 293 -7.68 -8.93 3.89
CA ASP A 293 -7.51 -9.09 5.33
C ASP A 293 -8.77 -8.59 6.01
N LYS A 294 -9.35 -9.39 6.91
CA LYS A 294 -10.65 -9.10 7.54
C LYS A 294 -10.56 -7.97 8.58
N VAL A 295 -10.27 -6.76 8.13
CA VAL A 295 -10.21 -5.56 8.97
C VAL A 295 -11.59 -4.92 9.10
N GLN A 296 -11.99 -4.57 10.32
CA GLN A 296 -13.25 -3.88 10.57
C GLN A 296 -13.37 -2.61 9.71
N GLY A 297 -14.53 -2.43 9.08
CA GLY A 297 -14.80 -1.33 8.17
C GLY A 297 -14.43 -1.59 6.70
N ALA A 298 -13.98 -2.79 6.34
CA ALA A 298 -13.66 -3.15 4.94
C ALA A 298 -14.49 -4.32 4.39
N SER A 299 -15.48 -4.81 5.14
CA SER A 299 -16.26 -6.03 4.81
C SER A 299 -16.91 -6.03 3.44
N HIS A 300 -17.36 -4.86 2.95
CA HIS A 300 -17.95 -4.69 1.63
C HIS A 300 -16.96 -4.91 0.47
N PHE A 301 -15.65 -4.95 0.72
CA PHE A 301 -14.67 -5.35 -0.28
C PHE A 301 -14.43 -6.86 -0.34
N LEU A 302 -15.01 -7.64 0.59
CA LEU A 302 -14.73 -9.06 0.71
C LEU A 302 -15.27 -9.84 -0.50
N ILE A 303 -14.41 -10.68 -1.04
CA ILE A 303 -14.74 -11.66 -2.08
C ILE A 303 -14.58 -13.06 -1.48
N THR A 304 -15.43 -14.00 -1.90
CA THR A 304 -15.32 -15.38 -1.45
C THR A 304 -14.09 -16.07 -2.05
N ASP A 305 -13.53 -17.05 -1.34
CA ASP A 305 -12.38 -17.82 -1.83
C ASP A 305 -12.68 -18.51 -3.16
N ALA A 306 -13.90 -19.02 -3.34
CA ALA A 306 -14.34 -19.65 -4.58
C ALA A 306 -14.31 -18.67 -5.78
N THR A 307 -14.79 -17.44 -5.59
CA THR A 307 -14.70 -16.40 -6.62
C THR A 307 -13.26 -16.00 -6.90
N ALA A 308 -12.43 -15.83 -5.85
CA ALA A 308 -11.01 -15.51 -5.99
C ALA A 308 -10.25 -16.61 -6.76
N GLN A 309 -10.49 -17.88 -6.45
CA GLN A 309 -9.92 -19.03 -7.15
C GLN A 309 -10.34 -19.07 -8.62
N THR A 310 -11.63 -18.81 -8.92
CA THR A 310 -12.15 -18.77 -10.29
C THR A 310 -11.44 -17.70 -11.13
N ILE A 311 -11.33 -16.47 -10.59
CA ILE A 311 -10.61 -15.37 -11.25
C ILE A 311 -9.14 -15.74 -11.46
N TYR A 312 -8.51 -16.34 -10.45
CA TYR A 312 -7.11 -16.70 -10.49
C TYR A 312 -6.78 -17.82 -11.49
N GLN A 313 -7.65 -18.82 -11.62
CA GLN A 313 -7.52 -19.85 -12.66
C GLN A 313 -7.59 -19.25 -14.07
N ALA A 314 -8.44 -18.23 -14.28
CA ALA A 314 -8.47 -17.50 -15.55
C ALA A 314 -7.14 -16.76 -15.81
N LEU A 315 -6.54 -16.13 -14.77
CA LEU A 315 -5.22 -15.50 -14.89
C LEU A 315 -4.13 -16.52 -15.26
N LEU A 316 -4.10 -17.68 -14.59
CA LEU A 316 -3.14 -18.75 -14.87
C LEU A 316 -3.22 -19.25 -16.31
N LYS A 317 -4.42 -19.31 -16.89
CA LYS A 317 -4.64 -19.78 -18.26
C LYS A 317 -4.15 -18.78 -19.32
N GLU A 318 -4.21 -17.48 -19.01
CA GLU A 318 -4.16 -16.40 -20.01
C GLU A 318 -2.90 -15.54 -19.94
N LEU A 319 -2.25 -15.45 -18.78
CA LEU A 319 -1.05 -14.65 -18.58
C LEU A 319 0.22 -15.51 -18.68
N PRO A 320 1.33 -14.95 -19.20
CA PRO A 320 2.65 -15.52 -18.96
C PRO A 320 2.90 -15.68 -17.47
N GLY A 321 3.55 -16.76 -17.05
CA GLY A 321 3.70 -17.09 -15.63
C GLY A 321 4.39 -16.00 -14.78
N TYR A 322 5.29 -15.21 -15.36
CA TYR A 322 5.94 -14.08 -14.67
C TYR A 322 5.05 -12.85 -14.48
N LEU A 323 3.86 -12.82 -15.11
CA LEU A 323 2.82 -11.80 -14.93
C LEU A 323 1.66 -12.27 -14.04
N VAL A 324 1.67 -13.53 -13.61
CA VAL A 324 0.69 -14.07 -12.67
C VAL A 324 1.21 -13.77 -11.24
N PRO A 325 0.57 -12.87 -10.48
CA PRO A 325 0.93 -12.65 -9.08
C PRO A 325 0.59 -13.90 -8.26
N LYS A 326 1.19 -14.09 -7.08
CA LYS A 326 0.82 -15.20 -6.19
C LYS A 326 -0.46 -14.86 -5.43
N LEU A 327 -1.52 -15.64 -5.57
CA LEU A 327 -2.74 -15.51 -4.75
C LEU A 327 -2.48 -16.00 -3.32
N VAL A 328 -2.60 -15.10 -2.35
CA VAL A 328 -2.21 -15.37 -0.95
C VAL A 328 -3.17 -14.78 0.07
N ARG A 329 -3.16 -15.39 1.26
CA ARG A 329 -3.74 -14.89 2.50
C ARG A 329 -2.65 -14.73 3.54
N GLU A 330 -2.72 -13.66 4.31
CA GLU A 330 -1.98 -13.59 5.56
C GLU A 330 -2.85 -14.17 6.68
N THR A 331 -2.31 -15.13 7.42
CA THR A 331 -2.96 -15.72 8.59
C THR A 331 -2.05 -15.49 9.78
N SER A 332 -2.58 -14.92 10.87
CA SER A 332 -1.81 -14.71 12.09
C SER A 332 -1.20 -16.02 12.60
N GLY A 333 0.06 -15.96 13.06
CA GLY A 333 0.81 -17.12 13.54
C GLY A 333 1.46 -18.00 12.46
N GLU A 334 1.10 -17.86 11.19
CA GLU A 334 1.70 -18.65 10.12
C GLU A 334 3.13 -18.17 9.77
N LEU A 335 4.01 -19.12 9.45
CA LEU A 335 5.43 -18.87 9.16
C LEU A 335 5.69 -18.34 7.75
N HIS A 336 4.64 -18.17 6.95
CA HIS A 336 4.69 -17.60 5.62
C HIS A 336 3.31 -17.06 5.21
N LYS A 337 3.28 -16.21 4.18
CA LYS A 337 2.03 -15.91 3.46
C LYS A 337 1.50 -17.21 2.86
N THR A 338 0.27 -17.57 3.21
CA THR A 338 -0.34 -18.85 2.83
C THR A 338 -0.92 -18.74 1.42
N PRO A 339 -0.42 -19.48 0.43
CA PRO A 339 -1.06 -19.56 -0.88
C PRO A 339 -2.47 -20.11 -0.73
N LEU A 340 -3.45 -19.50 -1.40
CA LEU A 340 -4.76 -20.14 -1.50
C LEU A 340 -4.62 -21.37 -2.39
N ASN A 341 -5.18 -22.50 -1.96
CA ASN A 341 -5.23 -23.68 -2.82
C ASN A 341 -6.12 -23.35 -4.03
N VAL A 342 -5.61 -23.61 -5.23
CA VAL A 342 -6.27 -23.32 -6.52
C VAL A 342 -6.41 -24.59 -7.37
N PHE A 343 -6.07 -25.76 -6.80
CA PHE A 343 -6.09 -27.09 -7.42
C PHE A 343 -6.92 -28.09 -6.63
#